data_AF-A0A365MP42-F1
#
_entry.id   AF-A0A365MP42-F1
#
_cell.length_a   1.000
_cell.length_b   1.000
_cell.length_c   1.000
_cell.angle_alpha   90.00
_cell.angle_beta   90.00
_cell.angle_gamma   90.00
#
_symmetry.space_group_name_H-M   'P 1'
#
loop_
_entity.id
_entity.type
_entity.pdbx_description
1 polymer ?
#
loop_
_entity_poly.entity_id
_entity_poly.type
_entity_poly.pdbx_seq_one_letter_code
_entity_poly.pdbx_strand_id
1 'polypeptide(L)'
;MSTEQQQKPKHIRCTIIGAGVSGILMAYKLKSHLNDYVTFRIFEKSPDLGGTWFENKYPGCACDVPSHCYQYSFAPNPSWSKFYASSDEIQGYLRGVAKHFDLERYISFNTKVVSARWSESDSTWTVELEDGSLMTSEILVNAGGILNHPQIPNIEGLSDFTGPLLHTASWDHSVDLRGKRVGVIGAGASSIQLVPSIQPLVQDMKVFIRTPSWIAPPVALPDPNATNYTYTTEEKAIFEAKKDIYLDTRKELEDQFNGMFRLFLKSSPEQKRTRAMFESRMKQLIPDQDLQKKLIPPFEAGCRRINPGEGFLTALQKPNVEPVFDSIERVTRSGIVAGGKEYPADVLVAATGFNTTFRPRFPIIGRNGTNLQDVWQEHPDSYLGLGVAGFPNYLIFLGPNTPISNGSLMGSVEATADYFIRLLHKMIRQRVKSFEVRADAQNDFNTHTQKVMQDMVWTGTCRSWYKQGTNGKVTGLWPGSSLHYMQVLSEDRWEDYEWTHESERYSYWGHGLSWIEEPGFDPLGASKQDMIETMTTLPKRDSGLSFYLWESSPLPESCFPNGRSEEIAKNGSDLVWKNVLQTTTSADVDKHTPVACITVPV
;
A
#
# COMPACT_ATOMS: atom_id res chain seq x y z
N MET A 1 -22.98 39.41 29.14
CA MET A 1 -22.65 39.56 27.71
C MET A 1 -23.29 38.36 27.02
N SER A 2 -24.15 38.59 26.02
CA SER A 2 -24.94 37.49 25.43
C SER A 2 -24.04 36.50 24.69
N THR A 3 -24.31 35.23 24.89
CA THR A 3 -23.75 34.04 24.22
C THR A 3 -23.95 34.02 22.69
N GLU A 4 -24.46 35.10 22.10
CA GLU A 4 -24.94 35.17 20.70
C GLU A 4 -23.85 35.51 19.67
N GLN A 5 -22.63 35.88 20.06
CA GLN A 5 -21.54 36.18 19.11
C GLN A 5 -20.45 35.11 19.04
N GLN A 6 -20.63 33.96 19.69
CA GLN A 6 -19.69 32.86 19.57
C GLN A 6 -19.91 32.14 18.23
N GLN A 7 -19.04 32.37 17.24
CA GLN A 7 -19.12 31.68 15.95
C GLN A 7 -18.84 30.19 16.16
N LYS A 8 -19.89 29.37 16.01
CA LYS A 8 -19.77 27.90 16.09
C LYS A 8 -18.79 27.38 15.04
N PRO A 9 -18.05 26.29 15.33
CA PRO A 9 -17.20 25.64 14.34
C PRO A 9 -17.94 25.29 13.04
N LYS A 10 -17.22 25.30 11.92
CA LYS A 10 -17.78 24.92 10.62
C LYS A 10 -18.06 23.41 10.59
N HIS A 11 -19.25 23.02 10.18
CA HIS A 11 -19.52 21.62 9.83
C HIS A 11 -19.23 21.41 8.34
N ILE A 12 -18.52 20.34 7.97
CA ILE A 12 -18.14 20.06 6.57
C ILE A 12 -18.64 18.70 6.11
N ARG A 13 -18.89 18.57 4.81
CA ARG A 13 -19.19 17.30 4.16
C ARG A 13 -17.96 16.79 3.43
N CYS A 14 -17.76 15.48 3.49
CA CYS A 14 -16.63 14.81 2.85
C CYS A 14 -17.12 13.61 2.03
N THR A 15 -16.73 13.57 0.76
CA THR A 15 -16.92 12.40 -0.09
C THR A 15 -15.61 11.64 -0.18
N ILE A 16 -15.64 10.35 0.17
CA ILE A 16 -14.49 9.44 0.09
C ILE A 16 -14.75 8.43 -1.03
N ILE A 17 -13.78 8.23 -1.91
CA ILE A 17 -13.89 7.27 -3.03
C ILE A 17 -13.06 6.03 -2.69
N GLY A 18 -13.71 4.87 -2.59
CA GLY A 18 -13.11 3.56 -2.32
C GLY A 18 -13.14 3.15 -0.85
N ALA A 19 -13.52 1.89 -0.61
CA ALA A 19 -13.57 1.24 0.71
C ALA A 19 -12.46 0.19 0.88
N GLY A 20 -11.25 0.49 0.36
CA GLY A 20 -10.03 -0.26 0.67
C GLY A 20 -9.39 0.17 2.00
N VAL A 21 -8.14 -0.25 2.21
CA VAL A 21 -7.34 0.10 3.40
C VAL A 21 -7.36 1.60 3.70
N SER A 22 -7.18 2.46 2.70
CA SER A 22 -7.16 3.91 2.90
C SER A 22 -8.54 4.49 3.25
N GLY A 23 -9.62 4.00 2.64
CA GLY A 23 -10.97 4.49 2.88
C GLY A 23 -11.51 4.12 4.26
N ILE A 24 -11.29 2.87 4.67
CA ILE A 24 -11.62 2.37 6.02
C ILE A 24 -10.86 3.17 7.08
N LEU A 25 -9.58 3.41 6.86
CA LEU A 25 -8.76 4.21 7.75
C LEU A 25 -9.25 5.66 7.86
N MET A 26 -9.57 6.29 6.72
CA MET A 26 -10.06 7.66 6.72
C MET A 26 -11.38 7.78 7.48
N ALA A 27 -12.30 6.82 7.32
CA ALA A 27 -13.54 6.78 8.10
C ALA A 27 -13.27 6.61 9.61
N TYR A 28 -12.36 5.70 9.99
CA TYR A 28 -11.95 5.56 11.39
C TYR A 28 -11.40 6.87 11.95
N LYS A 29 -10.46 7.51 11.26
CA LYS A 29 -9.82 8.75 11.72
C LYS A 29 -10.80 9.93 11.78
N LEU A 30 -11.71 10.07 10.82
CA LEU A 30 -12.78 11.07 10.86
C LEU A 30 -13.72 10.84 12.05
N LYS A 31 -14.14 9.59 12.28
CA LYS A 31 -15.00 9.23 13.41
C LYS A 31 -14.29 9.43 14.76
N SER A 32 -13.00 9.14 14.84
CA SER A 32 -12.25 9.24 16.10
C SER A 32 -11.89 10.68 16.49
N HIS A 33 -11.68 11.56 15.51
CA HIS A 33 -11.14 12.90 15.77
C HIS A 33 -12.07 14.05 15.39
N LEU A 34 -13.00 13.87 14.47
CA LEU A 34 -13.79 14.96 13.88
C LEU A 34 -15.29 14.62 13.71
N ASN A 35 -15.81 13.61 14.41
CA ASN A 35 -17.18 13.09 14.24
C ASN A 35 -18.26 14.17 14.31
N ASP A 36 -18.13 15.12 15.24
CA ASP A 36 -19.15 16.15 15.46
C ASP A 36 -19.11 17.28 14.42
N TYR A 37 -18.05 17.32 13.59
CA TYR A 37 -17.76 18.40 12.66
C TYR A 37 -17.73 17.96 11.19
N VAL A 38 -17.75 16.65 10.93
CA VAL A 38 -17.67 16.10 9.57
C VAL A 38 -18.76 15.07 9.32
N THR A 39 -19.61 15.35 8.34
CA THR A 39 -20.48 14.32 7.73
C THR A 39 -19.77 13.72 6.53
N PHE A 40 -19.60 12.40 6.48
CA PHE A 40 -18.92 11.76 5.35
C PHE A 40 -19.66 10.53 4.82
N ARG A 41 -19.41 10.23 3.55
CA ARG A 41 -19.83 8.99 2.87
C ARG A 41 -18.69 8.42 2.04
N ILE A 42 -18.61 7.10 1.99
CA ILE A 42 -17.69 6.35 1.14
C ILE A 42 -18.48 5.71 0.00
N PHE A 43 -17.99 5.84 -1.23
CA PHE A 43 -18.54 5.15 -2.40
C PHE A 43 -17.58 4.05 -2.86
N GLU A 44 -18.04 2.80 -2.87
CA GLU A 44 -17.27 1.62 -3.28
C GLU A 44 -17.95 0.98 -4.49
N LYS A 45 -17.19 0.79 -5.58
CA LYS A 45 -17.69 0.16 -6.82
C LYS A 45 -18.00 -1.32 -6.63
N SER A 46 -17.32 -1.98 -5.69
CA SER A 46 -17.42 -3.40 -5.41
C SER A 46 -18.61 -3.70 -4.49
N PRO A 47 -19.11 -4.94 -4.47
CA PRO A 47 -20.20 -5.34 -3.57
C PRO A 47 -19.77 -5.45 -2.09
N ASP A 48 -18.48 -5.28 -1.79
CA ASP A 48 -17.94 -5.40 -0.44
C ASP A 48 -16.62 -4.61 -0.32
N LEU A 49 -16.17 -4.39 0.91
CA LEU A 49 -14.95 -3.65 1.23
C LEU A 49 -13.69 -4.49 1.02
N GLY A 50 -12.54 -3.82 1.02
CA GLY A 50 -11.22 -4.44 0.99
C GLY A 50 -10.31 -3.97 -0.14
N GLY A 51 -10.86 -3.32 -1.17
CA GLY A 51 -10.11 -2.79 -2.31
C GLY A 51 -9.31 -3.89 -3.01
N THR A 52 -7.98 -3.75 -3.08
CA THR A 52 -7.08 -4.74 -3.71
C THR A 52 -7.29 -6.16 -3.14
N TRP A 53 -7.56 -6.31 -1.84
CA TRP A 53 -7.80 -7.61 -1.21
C TRP A 53 -9.19 -8.18 -1.51
N PHE A 54 -10.14 -7.34 -1.90
CA PHE A 54 -11.41 -7.81 -2.47
C PHE A 54 -11.21 -8.27 -3.93
N GLU A 55 -10.49 -7.51 -4.75
CA GLU A 55 -10.40 -7.79 -6.19
C GLU A 55 -9.45 -8.94 -6.54
N ASN A 56 -8.33 -9.07 -5.83
CA ASN A 56 -7.29 -10.05 -6.13
C ASN A 56 -7.53 -11.36 -5.37
N LYS A 57 -8.08 -12.36 -6.09
CA LYS A 57 -8.45 -13.67 -5.54
C LYS A 57 -7.78 -14.85 -6.24
N TYR A 58 -6.71 -14.60 -6.99
CA TYR A 58 -5.99 -15.67 -7.67
C TYR A 58 -5.31 -16.63 -6.67
N PRO A 59 -5.13 -17.92 -7.01
CA PRO A 59 -4.48 -18.89 -6.14
C PRO A 59 -3.10 -18.45 -5.68
N GLY A 60 -2.86 -18.49 -4.37
CA GLY A 60 -1.60 -18.06 -3.75
C GLY A 60 -1.47 -16.56 -3.48
N CYS A 61 -2.50 -15.76 -3.76
CA CYS A 61 -2.48 -14.33 -3.45
C CYS A 61 -2.31 -14.09 -1.93
N ALA A 62 -1.23 -13.39 -1.57
CA ALA A 62 -0.84 -13.09 -0.19
C ALA A 62 -0.12 -11.74 -0.11
N CYS A 63 0.02 -11.20 1.11
CA CYS A 63 0.90 -10.06 1.35
C CYS A 63 2.39 -10.44 1.26
N ASP A 64 3.24 -9.48 0.93
CA ASP A 64 4.70 -9.67 0.87
C ASP A 64 5.43 -9.05 2.08
N VAL A 65 4.67 -8.62 3.08
CA VAL A 65 5.13 -8.04 4.35
C VAL A 65 4.56 -8.89 5.49
N PRO A 66 5.25 -8.99 6.64
CA PRO A 66 4.75 -9.76 7.77
C PRO A 66 3.34 -9.33 8.15
N SER A 67 2.40 -10.27 8.31
CA SER A 67 0.98 -9.98 8.61
C SER A 67 0.82 -9.14 9.88
N HIS A 68 1.67 -9.39 10.88
CA HIS A 68 1.70 -8.61 12.12
C HIS A 68 2.20 -7.15 11.94
N CYS A 69 2.79 -6.80 10.79
CA CYS A 69 3.13 -5.44 10.38
C CYS A 69 2.11 -4.85 9.39
N TYR A 70 1.45 -5.70 8.58
CA TYR A 70 0.44 -5.31 7.60
C TYR A 70 -0.97 -5.29 8.21
N GLN A 71 -1.15 -4.45 9.22
CA GLN A 71 -2.40 -4.22 9.94
C GLN A 71 -2.41 -2.80 10.53
N TYR A 72 -3.57 -2.30 10.92
CA TYR A 72 -3.67 -0.99 11.57
C TYR A 72 -3.03 -1.02 12.96
N SER A 73 -2.32 0.06 13.32
CA SER A 73 -1.66 0.21 14.62
C SER A 73 -2.66 0.13 15.79
N PHE A 74 -3.87 0.67 15.58
CA PHE A 74 -4.96 0.74 16.55
C PHE A 74 -5.86 -0.50 16.60
N ALA A 75 -5.69 -1.46 15.68
CA ALA A 75 -6.53 -2.65 15.59
C ALA A 75 -5.71 -3.91 15.26
N PRO A 76 -4.83 -4.36 16.16
CA PRO A 76 -3.96 -5.48 15.89
C PRO A 76 -4.73 -6.82 15.97
N ASN A 77 -4.23 -7.80 15.22
CA ASN A 77 -4.75 -9.16 15.16
C ASN A 77 -3.64 -10.16 15.54
N PRO A 78 -3.61 -10.66 16.79
CA PRO A 78 -2.61 -11.64 17.22
C PRO A 78 -2.85 -13.04 16.63
N SER A 79 -3.97 -13.26 15.95
CA SER A 79 -4.38 -14.56 15.43
C SER A 79 -4.12 -14.77 13.95
N TRP A 80 -3.26 -13.96 13.32
CA TRP A 80 -2.81 -14.20 11.94
C TRP A 80 -2.31 -15.64 11.78
N SER A 81 -2.78 -16.32 10.73
CA SER A 81 -2.49 -17.72 10.50
C SER A 81 -1.06 -17.95 10.03
N LYS A 82 -0.53 -17.02 9.24
CA LYS A 82 0.78 -17.12 8.59
C LYS A 82 1.53 -15.80 8.63
N PHE A 83 2.85 -15.91 8.49
CA PHE A 83 3.76 -14.78 8.37
C PHE A 83 3.41 -13.89 7.17
N TYR A 84 3.07 -14.50 6.03
CA TYR A 84 2.43 -13.83 4.90
C TYR A 84 0.99 -14.34 4.77
N ALA A 85 0.04 -13.55 5.26
CA ALA A 85 -1.39 -13.87 5.25
C ALA A 85 -1.95 -13.86 3.82
N SER A 86 -2.95 -14.73 3.59
CA SER A 86 -3.64 -14.78 2.31
C SER A 86 -4.51 -13.54 2.09
N SER A 87 -4.86 -13.27 0.84
CA SER A 87 -5.80 -12.21 0.47
C SER A 87 -7.14 -12.33 1.23
N ASP A 88 -7.68 -13.55 1.33
CA ASP A 88 -8.94 -13.81 2.05
C ASP A 88 -8.85 -13.50 3.54
N GLU A 89 -7.72 -13.82 4.18
CA GLU A 89 -7.50 -13.54 5.61
C GLU A 89 -7.39 -12.03 5.86
N ILE A 90 -6.68 -11.31 5.00
CA ILE A 90 -6.56 -9.84 5.07
C ILE A 90 -7.92 -9.18 4.80
N GLN A 91 -8.68 -9.69 3.84
CA GLN A 91 -10.04 -9.22 3.60
C GLN A 91 -10.93 -9.43 4.84
N GLY A 92 -10.85 -10.62 5.47
CA GLY A 92 -11.53 -10.91 6.72
C GLY A 92 -11.15 -9.95 7.85
N TYR A 93 -9.86 -9.62 7.97
CA TYR A 93 -9.37 -8.61 8.91
C TYR A 93 -9.99 -7.23 8.66
N LEU A 94 -10.01 -6.75 7.41
CA LEU A 94 -10.59 -5.44 7.08
C LEU A 94 -12.09 -5.38 7.38
N ARG A 95 -12.83 -6.47 7.13
CA ARG A 95 -14.25 -6.59 7.55
C ARG A 95 -14.38 -6.52 9.07
N GLY A 96 -13.50 -7.24 9.79
CA GLY A 96 -13.47 -7.21 11.24
C GLY A 96 -13.25 -5.80 11.81
N VAL A 97 -12.32 -5.03 11.22
CA VAL A 97 -12.09 -3.62 11.58
C VAL A 97 -13.33 -2.78 11.33
N ALA A 98 -13.90 -2.86 10.12
CA ALA A 98 -15.07 -2.06 9.75
C ALA A 98 -16.28 -2.35 10.65
N LYS A 99 -16.51 -3.63 11.00
CA LYS A 99 -17.53 -4.06 11.94
C LYS A 99 -17.26 -3.54 13.36
N HIS A 100 -16.04 -3.71 13.87
CA HIS A 100 -15.68 -3.32 15.24
C HIS A 100 -15.91 -1.83 15.49
N PHE A 101 -15.55 -1.00 14.51
CA PHE A 101 -15.68 0.45 14.61
C PHE A 101 -16.97 1.01 13.98
N ASP A 102 -17.97 0.18 13.65
CA ASP A 102 -19.24 0.60 13.04
C ASP A 102 -19.01 1.55 11.84
N LEU A 103 -18.17 1.13 10.89
CA LEU A 103 -17.77 1.93 9.73
C LEU A 103 -18.59 1.59 8.48
N GLU A 104 -19.17 0.40 8.40
CA GLU A 104 -19.95 -0.06 7.24
C GLU A 104 -21.14 0.84 6.91
N ARG A 105 -21.77 1.44 7.94
CA ARG A 105 -22.86 2.43 7.80
C ARG A 105 -22.52 3.66 6.96
N TYR A 106 -21.23 3.95 6.76
CA TYR A 106 -20.77 5.08 5.95
C TYR A 106 -20.49 4.68 4.49
N ILE A 107 -20.52 3.38 4.16
CA ILE A 107 -20.14 2.85 2.86
C ILE A 107 -21.39 2.56 2.03
N SER A 108 -21.40 3.06 0.80
CA SER A 108 -22.34 2.68 -0.25
C SER A 108 -21.63 1.75 -1.23
N PHE A 109 -21.95 0.46 -1.15
CA PHE A 109 -21.43 -0.59 -2.05
C PHE A 109 -22.12 -0.55 -3.42
N ASN A 110 -21.53 -1.21 -4.42
CA ASN A 110 -22.01 -1.21 -5.81
C ASN A 110 -22.29 0.20 -6.35
N THR A 111 -21.56 1.19 -5.84
CA THR A 111 -21.79 2.61 -6.13
C THR A 111 -20.51 3.20 -6.69
N LYS A 112 -20.44 3.26 -8.02
CA LYS A 112 -19.26 3.72 -8.73
C LYS A 112 -19.34 5.21 -9.03
N VAL A 113 -18.29 5.95 -8.67
CA VAL A 113 -18.11 7.36 -9.04
C VAL A 113 -17.63 7.45 -10.49
N VAL A 114 -18.24 8.34 -11.27
CA VAL A 114 -17.97 8.52 -12.70
C VAL A 114 -17.55 9.94 -13.09
N SER A 115 -17.68 10.93 -12.20
CA SER A 115 -17.11 12.27 -12.36
C SER A 115 -16.99 12.99 -11.03
N ALA A 116 -16.06 13.93 -10.92
CA ALA A 116 -16.03 14.91 -9.84
C ALA A 116 -15.64 16.28 -10.39
N ARG A 117 -16.38 17.34 -10.03
CA ARG A 117 -16.17 18.70 -10.52
C ARG A 117 -16.17 19.73 -9.38
N TRP A 118 -15.12 20.55 -9.32
CA TRP A 118 -15.02 21.68 -8.43
C TRP A 118 -15.92 22.85 -8.86
N SER A 119 -16.60 23.47 -7.90
CA SER A 119 -17.35 24.72 -8.05
C SER A 119 -16.64 25.85 -7.31
N GLU A 120 -16.25 26.91 -8.02
CA GLU A 120 -15.61 28.09 -7.41
C GLU A 120 -16.59 28.92 -6.56
N SER A 121 -17.84 29.06 -7.03
CA SER A 121 -18.88 29.82 -6.32
C SER A 121 -19.13 29.24 -4.94
N ASP A 122 -19.27 27.91 -4.89
CA ASP A 122 -19.69 27.21 -3.68
C ASP A 122 -18.51 26.68 -2.87
N SER A 123 -17.32 26.60 -3.47
CA SER A 123 -16.15 25.91 -2.93
C SER A 123 -16.45 24.49 -2.50
N THR A 124 -17.11 23.75 -3.39
CA THR A 124 -17.50 22.35 -3.19
C THR A 124 -17.18 21.53 -4.42
N TRP A 125 -17.08 20.22 -4.23
CA TRP A 125 -17.07 19.21 -5.25
C TRP A 125 -18.48 18.69 -5.50
N THR A 126 -18.88 18.59 -6.77
CA THR A 126 -20.03 17.81 -7.21
C THR A 126 -19.52 16.49 -7.78
N VAL A 127 -19.91 15.39 -7.15
CA VAL A 127 -19.52 14.02 -7.49
C VAL A 127 -20.71 13.32 -8.14
N GLU A 128 -20.50 12.78 -9.33
CA GLU A 128 -21.51 12.04 -10.10
C GLU A 128 -21.31 10.54 -9.93
N LEU A 129 -22.40 9.83 -9.65
CA LEU A 129 -22.46 8.38 -9.52
C LEU A 129 -22.95 7.75 -10.83
N GLU A 130 -22.65 6.47 -11.05
CA GLU A 130 -22.99 5.75 -12.28
C GLU A 130 -24.52 5.67 -12.55
N ASP A 131 -25.35 5.80 -11.52
CA ASP A 131 -26.81 5.87 -11.63
C ASP A 131 -27.35 7.28 -11.97
N GLY A 132 -26.46 8.27 -12.14
CA GLY A 132 -26.77 9.67 -12.41
C GLY A 132 -27.02 10.52 -11.15
N SER A 133 -26.95 9.95 -9.95
CA SER A 133 -27.07 10.69 -8.70
C SER A 133 -25.90 11.66 -8.51
N LEU A 134 -26.17 12.84 -7.96
CA LEU A 134 -25.18 13.88 -7.67
C LEU A 134 -25.01 14.09 -6.17
N MET A 135 -23.76 14.14 -5.71
CA MET A 135 -23.39 14.38 -4.33
C MET A 135 -22.51 15.62 -4.22
N THR A 136 -22.86 16.54 -3.33
CA THR A 136 -22.06 17.76 -3.09
C THR A 136 -21.34 17.68 -1.75
N SER A 137 -20.03 17.94 -1.75
CA SER A 137 -19.22 17.98 -0.54
C SER A 137 -18.12 19.04 -0.61
N GLU A 138 -17.76 19.63 0.53
CA GLU A 138 -16.65 20.59 0.61
C GLU A 138 -15.31 19.90 0.35
N ILE A 139 -15.15 18.65 0.81
CA ILE A 139 -13.93 17.85 0.68
C ILE A 139 -14.17 16.65 -0.24
N LEU A 140 -13.16 16.35 -1.05
CA LEU A 140 -13.08 15.12 -1.84
C LEU A 140 -11.81 14.35 -1.48
N VAL A 141 -11.94 13.13 -0.97
CA VAL A 141 -10.82 12.23 -0.66
C VAL A 141 -10.82 11.07 -1.66
N ASN A 142 -9.77 10.95 -2.45
CA ASN A 142 -9.55 9.79 -3.30
C ASN A 142 -8.75 8.73 -2.54
N ALA A 143 -9.44 7.69 -2.09
CA ALA A 143 -8.89 6.49 -1.46
C ALA A 143 -9.01 5.26 -2.38
N GLY A 144 -9.09 5.48 -3.70
CA GLY A 144 -9.35 4.41 -4.68
C GLY A 144 -8.19 3.42 -4.83
N GLY A 145 -6.97 3.81 -4.43
CA GLY A 145 -5.78 2.98 -4.56
C GLY A 145 -5.19 2.94 -5.98
N ILE A 146 -3.99 2.38 -6.08
CA ILE A 146 -3.15 2.45 -7.30
C ILE A 146 -3.03 1.12 -8.07
N LEU A 147 -3.45 0.00 -7.49
CA LEU A 147 -3.34 -1.36 -8.06
C LEU A 147 -4.72 -2.04 -8.14
N ASN A 148 -5.64 -1.45 -8.89
CA ASN A 148 -7.06 -1.86 -9.00
C ASN A 148 -7.63 -1.80 -10.43
N HIS A 149 -6.76 -1.57 -11.43
CA HIS A 149 -7.15 -1.54 -12.84
C HIS A 149 -6.25 -2.52 -13.61
N PRO A 150 -6.76 -3.72 -13.94
CA PRO A 150 -6.02 -4.75 -14.66
C PRO A 150 -5.38 -4.22 -15.95
N GLN A 151 -4.10 -4.54 -16.17
CA GLN A 151 -3.45 -4.24 -17.45
C GLN A 151 -3.58 -5.45 -18.37
N ILE A 152 -4.61 -5.45 -19.22
CA ILE A 152 -4.72 -6.47 -20.26
C ILE A 152 -3.51 -6.38 -21.20
N PRO A 153 -2.83 -7.51 -21.51
CA PRO A 153 -1.69 -7.49 -22.41
C PRO A 153 -2.13 -7.07 -23.82
N ASN A 154 -1.42 -6.12 -24.41
CA ASN A 154 -1.61 -5.74 -25.80
C ASN A 154 -0.80 -6.71 -26.69
N ILE A 155 -1.42 -7.82 -27.08
CA ILE A 155 -0.82 -8.87 -27.91
C ILE A 155 -1.76 -9.13 -29.10
N GLU A 156 -1.20 -9.17 -30.31
CA GLU A 156 -1.96 -9.49 -31.52
C GLU A 156 -2.68 -10.84 -31.38
N GLY A 157 -3.95 -10.92 -31.79
CA GLY A 157 -4.73 -12.16 -31.76
C GLY A 157 -5.20 -12.61 -30.37
N LEU A 158 -4.99 -11.82 -29.29
CA LEU A 158 -5.41 -12.20 -27.94
C LEU A 158 -6.94 -12.45 -27.86
N SER A 159 -7.73 -11.66 -28.58
CA SER A 159 -9.19 -11.83 -28.71
C SER A 159 -9.61 -13.08 -29.49
N ASP A 160 -8.70 -13.68 -30.25
CA ASP A 160 -8.97 -14.84 -31.10
C ASP A 160 -8.77 -16.17 -30.36
N PHE A 161 -8.19 -16.13 -29.15
CA PHE A 161 -8.00 -17.32 -28.31
C PHE A 161 -9.36 -17.92 -27.95
N THR A 162 -9.51 -19.23 -28.17
CA THR A 162 -10.81 -19.91 -27.99
C THR A 162 -11.00 -20.49 -26.58
N GLY A 163 -9.94 -20.60 -25.79
CA GLY A 163 -10.01 -21.03 -24.40
C GLY A 163 -10.25 -19.87 -23.42
N PRO A 164 -10.37 -20.15 -22.12
CA PRO A 164 -10.50 -19.12 -21.10
C PRO A 164 -9.25 -18.22 -21.00
N LEU A 165 -9.46 -16.91 -20.96
CA LEU A 165 -8.45 -15.90 -20.64
C LEU A 165 -8.74 -15.34 -19.25
N LEU A 166 -7.88 -15.69 -18.29
CA LEU A 166 -7.94 -15.18 -16.92
C LEU A 166 -6.99 -14.00 -16.75
N HIS A 167 -7.34 -13.03 -15.92
CA HIS A 167 -6.39 -12.03 -15.41
C HIS A 167 -6.30 -12.19 -13.89
N THR A 168 -5.08 -12.12 -13.32
CA THR A 168 -4.89 -12.36 -11.87
C THR A 168 -5.73 -11.42 -10.99
N ALA A 169 -5.86 -10.16 -11.40
CA ALA A 169 -6.71 -9.17 -10.71
C ALA A 169 -8.24 -9.27 -10.96
N SER A 170 -8.71 -10.28 -11.68
CA SER A 170 -10.14 -10.56 -11.90
C SER A 170 -10.33 -12.07 -12.11
N TRP A 171 -9.90 -12.85 -11.12
CA TRP A 171 -9.83 -14.30 -11.22
C TRP A 171 -11.23 -14.94 -11.26
N ASP A 172 -11.46 -15.82 -12.25
CA ASP A 172 -12.69 -16.62 -12.35
C ASP A 172 -12.45 -18.03 -11.78
N HIS A 173 -13.07 -18.32 -10.64
CA HIS A 173 -12.96 -19.61 -9.96
C HIS A 173 -13.73 -20.75 -10.64
N SER A 174 -14.55 -20.46 -11.66
CA SER A 174 -15.28 -21.50 -12.42
C SER A 174 -14.37 -22.26 -13.40
N VAL A 175 -13.20 -21.72 -13.72
CA VAL A 175 -12.25 -22.34 -14.65
C VAL A 175 -11.37 -23.37 -13.93
N ASP A 176 -11.57 -24.65 -14.24
CA ASP A 176 -10.75 -25.74 -13.72
C ASP A 176 -9.44 -25.89 -14.50
N LEU A 177 -8.32 -25.71 -13.80
CA LEU A 177 -6.97 -25.81 -14.37
C LEU A 177 -6.42 -27.25 -14.33
N ARG A 178 -7.09 -28.19 -13.65
CA ARG A 178 -6.58 -29.56 -13.47
C ARG A 178 -6.41 -30.27 -14.81
N GLY A 179 -5.21 -30.78 -15.05
CA GLY A 179 -4.88 -31.49 -16.29
C GLY A 179 -4.91 -30.61 -17.56
N LYS A 180 -4.94 -29.28 -17.44
CA LYS A 180 -4.90 -28.35 -18.57
C LYS A 180 -3.48 -27.95 -18.94
N ARG A 181 -3.28 -27.51 -20.18
CA ARG A 181 -2.11 -26.76 -20.64
C ARG A 181 -2.33 -25.28 -20.39
N VAL A 182 -1.46 -24.64 -19.60
CA VAL A 182 -1.66 -23.26 -19.15
C VAL A 182 -0.53 -22.34 -19.62
N GLY A 183 -0.87 -21.26 -20.30
CA GLY A 183 0.07 -20.19 -20.66
C GLY A 183 -0.01 -19.02 -19.68
N VAL A 184 1.04 -18.75 -18.91
CA VAL A 184 1.12 -17.62 -17.97
C VAL A 184 1.93 -16.48 -18.60
N ILE A 185 1.30 -15.34 -18.83
CA ILE A 185 1.89 -14.16 -19.43
C ILE A 185 2.38 -13.21 -18.32
N GLY A 186 3.69 -13.05 -18.19
CA GLY A 186 4.32 -12.18 -17.20
C GLY A 186 4.94 -12.94 -16.04
N ALA A 187 5.88 -12.26 -15.36
CA ALA A 187 6.68 -12.80 -14.24
C ALA A 187 6.81 -11.78 -13.09
N GLY A 188 5.77 -10.97 -12.88
CA GLY A 188 5.68 -10.05 -11.75
C GLY A 188 5.20 -10.73 -10.46
N ALA A 189 4.93 -9.94 -9.42
CA ALA A 189 4.46 -10.43 -8.11
C ALA A 189 3.31 -11.44 -8.22
N SER A 190 2.29 -11.16 -9.04
CA SER A 190 1.16 -12.08 -9.23
C SER A 190 1.57 -13.43 -9.80
N SER A 191 2.51 -13.47 -10.76
CA SER A 191 2.99 -14.75 -11.31
C SER A 191 3.87 -15.49 -10.32
N ILE A 192 4.68 -14.78 -9.53
CA ILE A 192 5.58 -15.36 -8.53
C ILE A 192 4.78 -16.15 -7.48
N GLN A 193 3.61 -15.64 -7.10
CA GLN A 193 2.69 -16.29 -6.16
C GLN A 193 1.81 -17.35 -6.84
N LEU A 194 1.30 -17.07 -8.04
CA LEU A 194 0.37 -17.94 -8.76
C LEU A 194 1.02 -19.24 -9.24
N VAL A 195 2.15 -19.14 -9.95
CA VAL A 195 2.80 -20.28 -10.62
C VAL A 195 3.05 -21.45 -9.67
N PRO A 196 3.70 -21.28 -8.50
CA PRO A 196 3.90 -22.40 -7.58
C PRO A 196 2.59 -22.97 -7.03
N SER A 197 1.52 -22.18 -6.96
CA SER A 197 0.21 -22.60 -6.45
C SER A 197 -0.56 -23.47 -7.45
N ILE A 198 -0.42 -23.22 -8.75
CA ILE A 198 -1.14 -23.95 -9.80
C ILE A 198 -0.28 -25.00 -10.52
N GLN A 199 1.04 -24.92 -10.44
CA GLN A 199 1.97 -25.88 -11.08
C GLN A 199 1.65 -27.36 -10.77
N PRO A 200 1.31 -27.74 -9.52
CA PRO A 200 0.98 -29.14 -9.21
C PRO A 200 -0.33 -29.63 -9.83
N LEU A 201 -1.20 -28.72 -10.27
CA LEU A 201 -2.56 -29.02 -10.77
C LEU A 201 -2.59 -29.21 -12.28
N VAL A 202 -1.77 -28.47 -13.01
CA VAL A 202 -1.80 -28.38 -14.48
C VAL A 202 -0.99 -29.51 -15.14
N GLN A 203 -1.38 -29.91 -16.34
CA GLN A 203 -0.66 -30.92 -17.11
C GLN A 203 0.68 -30.39 -17.63
N ASP A 204 0.67 -29.17 -18.18
CA ASP A 204 1.84 -28.48 -18.73
C ASP A 204 1.64 -26.97 -18.56
N MET A 205 2.73 -26.24 -18.28
CA MET A 205 2.71 -24.81 -18.08
C MET A 205 3.82 -24.13 -18.87
N LYS A 206 3.47 -23.07 -19.62
CA LYS A 206 4.43 -22.17 -20.26
C LYS A 206 4.40 -20.83 -19.55
N VAL A 207 5.54 -20.37 -19.04
CA VAL A 207 5.64 -19.08 -18.34
C VAL A 207 6.44 -18.12 -19.21
N PHE A 208 5.78 -17.09 -19.76
CA PHE A 208 6.39 -16.14 -20.67
C PHE A 208 7.03 -14.98 -19.88
N ILE A 209 8.36 -15.03 -19.77
CA ILE A 209 9.17 -14.14 -18.93
C ILE A 209 9.91 -13.12 -19.81
N ARG A 210 9.43 -11.87 -19.84
CA ARG A 210 10.10 -10.78 -20.57
C ARG A 210 11.27 -10.16 -19.79
N THR A 211 11.11 -9.96 -18.49
CA THR A 211 12.12 -9.31 -17.65
C THR A 211 12.12 -9.98 -16.28
N PRO A 212 13.24 -10.57 -15.85
CA PRO A 212 13.30 -11.24 -14.55
C PRO A 212 13.15 -10.25 -13.39
N SER A 213 12.89 -10.80 -12.21
CA SER A 213 12.75 -10.04 -10.97
C SER A 213 13.70 -10.62 -9.93
N TRP A 214 14.23 -9.76 -9.05
CA TRP A 214 14.95 -10.23 -7.87
C TRP A 214 13.97 -10.97 -6.96
N ILE A 215 14.29 -12.22 -6.66
CA ILE A 215 13.61 -13.03 -5.66
C ILE A 215 14.45 -12.98 -4.39
N ALA A 216 13.86 -12.50 -3.31
CA ALA A 216 14.53 -12.45 -2.02
C ALA A 216 14.21 -13.68 -1.17
N PRO A 217 15.16 -14.12 -0.33
CA PRO A 217 14.80 -14.94 0.81
C PRO A 217 13.81 -14.15 1.68
N PRO A 218 12.84 -14.83 2.30
CA PRO A 218 11.97 -14.19 3.28
C PRO A 218 12.79 -13.49 4.38
N VAL A 219 12.42 -12.25 4.72
CA VAL A 219 13.09 -11.47 5.76
C VAL A 219 12.42 -11.75 7.10
N ALA A 220 13.22 -11.96 8.15
CA ALA A 220 12.75 -12.15 9.53
C ALA A 220 11.81 -13.35 9.75
N LEU A 221 11.93 -14.42 8.95
CA LEU A 221 11.14 -15.61 9.20
C LEU A 221 11.55 -16.31 10.50
N PRO A 222 10.58 -16.82 11.26
CA PRO A 222 10.86 -17.62 12.46
C PRO A 222 11.58 -18.94 12.12
N ASP A 223 11.22 -19.56 10.99
CA ASP A 223 11.92 -20.71 10.42
C ASP A 223 12.62 -20.30 9.11
N PRO A 224 13.96 -20.27 9.05
CA PRO A 224 14.71 -19.87 7.85
C PRO A 224 14.58 -20.87 6.69
N ASN A 225 14.06 -22.08 6.92
CA ASN A 225 13.82 -23.09 5.88
C ASN A 225 12.40 -23.02 5.32
N ALA A 226 11.49 -22.29 5.97
CA ALA A 226 10.14 -22.12 5.48
C ALA A 226 10.08 -21.06 4.35
N THR A 227 9.18 -21.24 3.40
CA THR A 227 8.87 -20.20 2.39
C THR A 227 7.81 -19.22 2.88
N ASN A 228 6.91 -19.68 3.77
CA ASN A 228 5.94 -18.89 4.50
C ASN A 228 5.60 -19.62 5.82
N TYR A 229 5.92 -19.02 6.96
CA TYR A 229 5.75 -19.64 8.27
C TYR A 229 4.28 -19.65 8.70
N THR A 230 3.82 -20.76 9.29
CA THR A 230 2.47 -20.89 9.85
C THR A 230 2.58 -20.82 11.37
N TYR A 231 1.90 -19.84 11.97
CA TYR A 231 1.95 -19.64 13.41
C TYR A 231 1.19 -20.75 14.14
N THR A 232 1.79 -21.28 15.21
CA THR A 232 1.17 -22.32 16.02
C THR A 232 0.05 -21.75 16.87
N THR A 233 -0.81 -22.64 17.36
CA THR A 233 -1.86 -22.32 18.33
C THR A 233 -1.29 -21.65 19.59
N GLU A 234 -0.17 -22.15 20.08
CA GLU A 234 0.49 -21.66 21.29
C GLU A 234 1.06 -20.25 21.08
N GLU A 235 1.65 -19.97 19.91
CA GLU A 235 2.14 -18.64 19.56
C GLU A 235 1.00 -17.62 19.52
N LYS A 236 -0.10 -17.95 18.83
CA LYS A 236 -1.30 -17.11 18.77
C LYS A 236 -1.89 -16.86 20.16
N ALA A 237 -1.94 -17.89 21.01
CA ALA A 237 -2.40 -17.77 22.39
C ALA A 237 -1.47 -16.88 23.25
N ILE A 238 -0.16 -16.96 23.04
CA ILE A 238 0.81 -16.08 23.69
C ILE A 238 0.62 -14.63 23.23
N PHE A 239 0.48 -14.40 21.93
CA PHE A 239 0.27 -13.05 21.39
C PHE A 239 -1.04 -12.42 21.89
N GLU A 240 -2.10 -13.22 22.07
CA GLU A 240 -3.35 -12.74 22.67
C GLU A 240 -3.19 -12.45 24.17
N ALA A 241 -2.52 -13.32 24.93
CA ALA A 241 -2.43 -13.22 26.38
C ALA A 241 -1.36 -12.22 26.87
N LYS A 242 -0.28 -12.03 26.12
CA LYS A 242 0.90 -11.24 26.52
C LYS A 242 1.14 -10.09 25.54
N LYS A 243 0.39 -8.99 25.73
CA LYS A 243 0.39 -7.82 24.83
C LYS A 243 1.76 -7.19 24.62
N ASP A 244 2.58 -7.11 25.68
CA ASP A 244 3.97 -6.60 25.59
C ASP A 244 4.81 -7.43 24.62
N ILE A 245 4.78 -8.77 24.75
CA ILE A 245 5.52 -9.68 23.85
C ILE A 245 5.04 -9.51 22.42
N TYR A 246 3.73 -9.37 22.22
CA TYR A 246 3.18 -9.20 20.89
C TYR A 246 3.60 -7.85 20.28
N LEU A 247 3.57 -6.77 21.06
CA LEU A 247 4.03 -5.47 20.61
C LEU A 247 5.51 -5.47 20.27
N ASP A 248 6.36 -6.05 21.13
CA ASP A 248 7.80 -6.16 20.90
C ASP A 248 8.09 -6.96 19.63
N THR A 249 7.41 -8.10 19.44
CA THR A 249 7.52 -8.90 18.21
C THR A 249 7.19 -8.07 16.95
N ARG A 250 6.11 -7.28 16.99
CA ARG A 250 5.73 -6.40 15.88
C ARG A 250 6.77 -5.31 15.63
N LYS A 251 7.29 -4.71 16.70
CA LYS A 251 8.32 -3.66 16.61
C LYS A 251 9.62 -4.20 16.03
N GLU A 252 10.06 -5.38 16.45
CA GLU A 252 11.26 -6.04 15.90
C GLU A 252 11.12 -6.36 14.40
N LEU A 253 9.95 -6.82 13.97
CA LEU A 253 9.67 -7.04 12.55
C LEU A 253 9.67 -5.72 11.77
N GLU A 254 8.99 -4.70 12.29
CA GLU A 254 8.87 -3.40 11.64
C GLU A 254 10.22 -2.65 11.59
N ASP A 255 11.03 -2.73 12.64
CA ASP A 255 12.37 -2.13 12.72
C ASP A 255 13.29 -2.68 11.62
N GLN A 256 13.24 -3.98 11.35
CA GLN A 256 14.00 -4.59 10.26
C GLN A 256 13.60 -4.01 8.90
N PHE A 257 12.30 -3.96 8.60
CA PHE A 257 11.82 -3.42 7.32
C PHE A 257 12.05 -1.91 7.20
N ASN A 258 11.92 -1.13 8.28
CA ASN A 258 12.22 0.30 8.28
C ASN A 258 13.72 0.58 8.18
N GLY A 259 14.58 -0.30 8.70
CA GLY A 259 16.04 -0.21 8.59
C GLY A 259 16.60 -0.47 7.19
N MET A 260 15.81 -1.04 6.27
CA MET A 260 16.28 -1.45 4.94
C MET A 260 16.48 -0.31 3.94
N PHE A 261 16.14 0.95 4.26
CA PHE A 261 16.14 2.02 3.24
C PHE A 261 17.50 2.20 2.51
N ARG A 262 18.62 2.03 3.21
CA ARG A 262 19.96 2.17 2.63
C ARG A 262 20.24 1.19 1.47
N LEU A 263 19.49 0.09 1.37
CA LEU A 263 19.50 -0.83 0.22
C LEU A 263 19.19 -0.11 -1.10
N PHE A 264 18.33 0.90 -1.07
CA PHE A 264 17.83 1.55 -2.28
C PHE A 264 18.74 2.67 -2.79
N LEU A 265 19.86 2.95 -2.11
CA LEU A 265 20.90 3.88 -2.55
C LEU A 265 21.92 3.11 -3.43
N LYS A 266 22.11 3.55 -4.69
CA LYS A 266 22.97 2.84 -5.66
C LYS A 266 24.41 2.62 -5.17
N SER A 267 24.96 3.62 -4.50
CA SER A 267 26.37 3.65 -4.07
C SER A 267 26.59 3.01 -2.70
N SER A 268 25.55 2.59 -1.99
CA SER A 268 25.68 2.13 -0.61
C SER A 268 26.37 0.76 -0.50
N PRO A 269 27.13 0.52 0.59
CA PRO A 269 27.63 -0.81 0.91
C PRO A 269 26.51 -1.84 1.12
N GLU A 270 25.36 -1.43 1.68
CA GLU A 270 24.18 -2.27 1.87
C GLU A 270 23.71 -2.81 0.53
N GLN A 271 23.63 -1.97 -0.51
CA GLN A 271 23.18 -2.40 -1.82
C GLN A 271 24.12 -3.45 -2.43
N LYS A 272 25.43 -3.21 -2.40
CA LYS A 272 26.40 -4.18 -2.94
C LYS A 272 26.30 -5.53 -2.22
N ARG A 273 26.15 -5.50 -0.89
CA ARG A 273 26.01 -6.71 -0.06
C ARG A 273 24.71 -7.46 -0.35
N THR A 274 23.57 -6.76 -0.36
CA THR A 274 22.26 -7.39 -0.59
C THR A 274 22.14 -7.94 -2.00
N ARG A 275 22.64 -7.23 -3.02
CA ARG A 275 22.71 -7.76 -4.39
C ARG A 275 23.50 -9.07 -4.45
N ALA A 276 24.70 -9.10 -3.85
CA ALA A 276 25.53 -10.31 -3.83
C ALA A 276 24.85 -11.46 -3.08
N MET A 277 24.17 -11.16 -1.98
CA MET A 277 23.40 -12.15 -1.20
C MET A 277 22.24 -12.74 -2.02
N PHE A 278 21.42 -11.90 -2.67
CA PHE A 278 20.34 -12.38 -3.53
C PHE A 278 20.87 -13.18 -4.71
N GLU A 279 21.94 -12.72 -5.35
CA GLU A 279 22.57 -13.45 -6.46
C GLU A 279 23.05 -14.84 -6.01
N SER A 280 23.73 -14.92 -4.87
CA SER A 280 24.19 -16.18 -4.29
C SER A 280 23.03 -17.13 -4.01
N ARG A 281 21.96 -16.64 -3.37
CA ARG A 281 20.77 -17.44 -3.06
C ARG A 281 20.04 -17.92 -4.32
N MET A 282 19.87 -17.05 -5.31
CA MET A 282 19.25 -17.44 -6.59
C MET A 282 20.09 -18.49 -7.32
N LYS A 283 21.43 -18.38 -7.32
CA LYS A 283 22.31 -19.42 -7.90
C LYS A 283 22.18 -20.76 -7.19
N GLN A 284 22.03 -20.77 -5.87
CA GLN A 284 21.79 -21.99 -5.10
C GLN A 284 20.46 -22.67 -5.47
N LEU A 285 19.42 -21.87 -5.73
CA LEU A 285 18.08 -22.36 -6.08
C LEU A 285 17.94 -22.76 -7.55
N ILE A 286 18.85 -22.34 -8.42
CA ILE A 286 18.81 -22.57 -9.87
C ILE A 286 20.07 -23.34 -10.28
N PRO A 287 20.10 -24.67 -10.22
CA PRO A 287 21.28 -25.45 -10.62
C PRO A 287 21.66 -25.29 -12.11
N ASP A 288 20.68 -25.03 -12.99
CA ASP A 288 20.89 -24.82 -14.43
C ASP A 288 21.56 -23.46 -14.71
N GLN A 289 22.78 -23.50 -15.26
CA GLN A 289 23.57 -22.31 -15.57
C GLN A 289 22.98 -21.42 -16.67
N ASP A 290 22.27 -21.99 -17.65
CA ASP A 290 21.64 -21.21 -18.70
C ASP A 290 20.37 -20.53 -18.17
N LEU A 291 19.67 -21.18 -17.25
CA LEU A 291 18.55 -20.56 -16.55
C LEU A 291 19.03 -19.44 -15.60
N GLN A 292 20.18 -19.61 -14.93
CA GLN A 292 20.80 -18.54 -14.13
C GLN A 292 21.06 -17.27 -14.95
N LYS A 293 21.64 -17.40 -16.15
CA LYS A 293 21.92 -16.26 -17.05
C LYS A 293 20.64 -15.49 -17.43
N LYS A 294 19.49 -16.18 -17.47
CA LYS A 294 18.20 -15.60 -17.88
C LYS A 294 17.38 -15.07 -16.70
N LEU A 295 17.49 -15.66 -15.51
CA LEU A 295 16.69 -15.31 -14.35
C LEU A 295 17.39 -14.39 -13.34
N ILE A 296 18.72 -14.40 -13.26
CA ILE A 296 19.44 -13.50 -12.34
C ILE A 296 19.51 -12.10 -12.99
N PRO A 297 18.88 -11.07 -12.39
CA PRO A 297 18.82 -9.77 -13.03
C PRO A 297 20.18 -9.06 -13.11
N PRO A 298 20.48 -8.34 -14.21
CA PRO A 298 21.74 -7.61 -14.36
C PRO A 298 21.74 -6.25 -13.62
N PHE A 299 20.57 -5.78 -13.18
CA PHE A 299 20.37 -4.47 -12.54
C PHE A 299 20.36 -4.56 -11.00
N GLU A 300 20.37 -3.40 -10.37
CA GLU A 300 20.36 -3.21 -8.91
C GLU A 300 19.22 -3.97 -8.20
N ALA A 301 19.51 -4.58 -7.04
CA ALA A 301 18.47 -5.14 -6.18
C ALA A 301 17.53 -4.01 -5.72
N GLY A 302 16.22 -4.24 -5.79
CA GLY A 302 15.24 -3.19 -5.46
C GLY A 302 14.96 -2.16 -6.56
N CYS A 303 15.60 -2.22 -7.74
CA CYS A 303 15.24 -1.36 -8.89
C CYS A 303 13.76 -1.52 -9.29
N ARG A 304 13.23 -2.73 -9.09
CA ARG A 304 11.80 -3.08 -9.11
C ARG A 304 11.49 -3.82 -7.82
N ARG A 305 10.20 -3.91 -7.47
CA ARG A 305 9.72 -4.56 -6.23
C ARG A 305 10.41 -5.91 -6.03
N ILE A 306 11.07 -6.06 -4.87
CA ILE A 306 11.64 -7.31 -4.40
C ILE A 306 10.48 -8.16 -3.89
N ASN A 307 10.41 -9.43 -4.30
CA ASN A 307 9.31 -10.31 -3.91
C ASN A 307 9.88 -11.50 -3.12
N PRO A 308 9.28 -11.84 -1.96
CA PRO A 308 9.47 -13.17 -1.38
C PRO A 308 8.82 -14.19 -2.32
N GLY A 309 9.55 -15.22 -2.73
CA GLY A 309 9.04 -16.07 -3.80
C GLY A 309 9.94 -17.19 -4.28
N GLU A 310 10.77 -17.78 -3.41
CA GLU A 310 11.70 -18.84 -3.80
C GLU A 310 11.01 -20.03 -4.48
N GLY A 311 9.77 -20.35 -4.06
CA GLY A 311 8.94 -21.38 -4.68
C GLY A 311 8.68 -21.16 -6.18
N PHE A 312 8.69 -19.92 -6.67
CA PHE A 312 8.62 -19.62 -8.10
C PHE A 312 9.82 -20.17 -8.86
N LEU A 313 11.03 -19.95 -8.35
CA LEU A 313 12.26 -20.46 -8.97
C LEU A 313 12.29 -21.99 -8.98
N THR A 314 11.80 -22.63 -7.90
CA THR A 314 11.66 -24.09 -7.84
C THR A 314 10.59 -24.60 -8.82
N ALA A 315 9.46 -23.90 -8.96
CA ALA A 315 8.37 -24.29 -9.84
C ALA A 315 8.76 -24.20 -11.33
N LEU A 316 9.53 -23.18 -11.73
CA LEU A 316 10.03 -23.03 -13.11
C LEU A 316 10.91 -24.18 -13.58
N GLN A 317 11.44 -24.99 -12.66
CA GLN A 317 12.34 -26.11 -12.94
C GLN A 317 11.63 -27.47 -12.85
N LYS A 318 10.31 -27.48 -12.62
CA LYS A 318 9.54 -28.73 -12.59
C LYS A 318 9.36 -29.28 -14.00
N PRO A 319 9.26 -30.62 -14.16
CA PRO A 319 9.21 -31.24 -15.49
C PRO A 319 8.04 -30.80 -16.39
N ASN A 320 6.94 -30.30 -15.79
CA ASN A 320 5.76 -29.81 -16.50
C ASN A 320 5.75 -28.28 -16.68
N VAL A 321 6.87 -27.58 -16.44
CA VAL A 321 6.97 -26.12 -16.59
C VAL A 321 8.11 -25.77 -17.55
N GLU A 322 7.84 -24.91 -18.52
CA GLU A 322 8.84 -24.36 -19.43
C GLU A 322 8.83 -22.82 -19.34
N PRO A 323 9.88 -22.19 -18.81
CA PRO A 323 10.06 -20.74 -18.89
C PRO A 323 10.46 -20.34 -20.31
N VAL A 324 9.62 -19.53 -20.96
CA VAL A 324 9.82 -19.02 -22.32
C VAL A 324 10.30 -17.57 -22.24
N PHE A 325 11.46 -17.29 -22.82
CA PHE A 325 12.10 -15.96 -22.76
C PHE A 325 12.00 -15.18 -24.07
N ASP A 326 11.62 -15.85 -25.15
CA ASP A 326 11.35 -15.22 -26.43
C ASP A 326 10.16 -14.26 -26.34
N SER A 327 10.21 -13.20 -27.15
CA SER A 327 9.10 -12.25 -27.19
C SER A 327 7.86 -12.91 -27.78
N ILE A 328 6.70 -12.67 -27.14
CA ILE A 328 5.42 -13.09 -27.69
C ILE A 328 5.15 -12.26 -28.95
N GLU A 329 4.91 -12.95 -30.06
CA GLU A 329 4.57 -12.34 -31.35
C GLU A 329 3.07 -12.13 -31.46
N ARG A 330 2.30 -13.21 -31.22
CA ARG A 330 0.84 -13.22 -31.29
C ARG A 330 0.25 -14.37 -30.49
N VAL A 331 -1.03 -14.26 -30.20
CA VAL A 331 -1.88 -15.35 -29.70
C VAL A 331 -2.62 -15.96 -30.90
N THR A 332 -2.78 -17.28 -30.88
CA THR A 332 -3.54 -18.02 -31.89
C THR A 332 -4.84 -18.50 -31.27
N ARG A 333 -5.71 -19.13 -32.07
CA ARG A 333 -6.93 -19.77 -31.55
C ARG A 333 -6.64 -20.85 -30.50
N SER A 334 -5.45 -21.44 -30.51
CA SER A 334 -5.07 -22.63 -29.73
C SER A 334 -3.84 -22.43 -28.84
N GLY A 335 -3.24 -21.24 -28.77
CA GLY A 335 -2.00 -21.05 -28.04
C GLY A 335 -1.32 -19.70 -28.24
N ILE A 336 -0.01 -19.66 -27.97
CA ILE A 336 0.83 -18.45 -28.07
C ILE A 336 2.00 -18.74 -29.00
N VAL A 337 2.32 -17.81 -29.90
CA VAL A 337 3.55 -17.86 -30.71
C VAL A 337 4.62 -16.97 -30.07
N ALA A 338 5.79 -17.55 -29.80
CA ALA A 338 6.97 -16.84 -29.31
C ALA A 338 8.23 -17.46 -29.93
N GLY A 339 9.13 -16.62 -30.44
CA GLY A 339 10.38 -17.09 -31.06
C GLY A 339 10.15 -17.99 -32.28
N GLY A 340 9.09 -17.75 -33.04
CA GLY A 340 8.69 -18.56 -34.20
C GLY A 340 8.09 -19.94 -33.86
N LYS A 341 7.94 -20.29 -32.57
CA LYS A 341 7.33 -21.54 -32.11
C LYS A 341 5.95 -21.29 -31.52
N GLU A 342 4.99 -22.15 -31.86
CA GLU A 342 3.67 -22.15 -31.23
C GLU A 342 3.66 -23.04 -29.98
N TYR A 343 3.09 -22.49 -28.91
CA TYR A 343 2.90 -23.12 -27.62
C TYR A 343 1.40 -23.33 -27.38
N PRO A 344 0.89 -24.56 -27.52
CA PRO A 344 -0.52 -24.86 -27.30
C PRO A 344 -0.94 -24.58 -25.85
N ALA A 345 -2.10 -23.95 -25.66
CA ALA A 345 -2.66 -23.68 -24.34
C ALA A 345 -4.18 -23.89 -24.36
N ASP A 346 -4.71 -24.48 -23.30
CA ASP A 346 -6.15 -24.60 -23.07
C ASP A 346 -6.67 -23.39 -22.29
N VAL A 347 -5.82 -22.78 -21.45
CA VAL A 347 -6.12 -21.60 -20.65
C VAL A 347 -4.95 -20.63 -20.72
N LEU A 348 -5.25 -19.33 -20.88
CA LEU A 348 -4.27 -18.27 -20.73
C LEU A 348 -4.50 -17.51 -19.43
N VAL A 349 -3.41 -17.17 -18.75
CA VAL A 349 -3.43 -16.35 -17.55
C VAL A 349 -2.55 -15.12 -17.74
N ALA A 350 -3.17 -13.94 -17.77
CA ALA A 350 -2.49 -12.67 -17.74
C ALA A 350 -2.10 -12.30 -16.30
N ALA A 351 -0.82 -12.42 -15.98
CA ALA A 351 -0.17 -11.92 -14.76
C ALA A 351 0.60 -10.62 -15.05
N THR A 352 -0.08 -9.71 -15.76
CA THR A 352 0.51 -8.54 -16.45
C THR A 352 0.44 -7.25 -15.64
N GLY A 353 -0.01 -7.33 -14.39
CA GLY A 353 -0.04 -6.24 -13.44
C GLY A 353 -1.22 -5.29 -13.67
N PHE A 354 -0.99 -4.00 -13.45
CA PHE A 354 -2.02 -2.98 -13.40
C PHE A 354 -1.62 -1.76 -14.23
N ASN A 355 -2.62 -0.95 -14.61
CA ASN A 355 -2.39 0.38 -15.16
C ASN A 355 -1.91 1.31 -14.05
N THR A 356 -0.60 1.58 -14.01
CA THR A 356 0.07 2.44 -13.01
C THR A 356 0.40 3.83 -13.54
N THR A 357 -0.39 4.34 -14.48
CA THR A 357 -0.15 5.69 -15.07
C THR A 357 -0.48 6.83 -14.12
N PHE A 358 -1.11 6.53 -12.97
CA PHE A 358 -1.76 7.48 -12.05
C PHE A 358 -2.91 8.30 -12.64
N ARG A 359 -3.10 8.32 -13.98
CA ARG A 359 -4.25 8.98 -14.61
C ARG A 359 -5.55 8.54 -13.91
N PRO A 360 -6.35 9.49 -13.40
CA PRO A 360 -7.60 9.17 -12.74
C PRO A 360 -8.53 8.33 -13.63
N ARG A 361 -9.33 7.48 -13.00
CA ARG A 361 -10.23 6.54 -13.71
C ARG A 361 -11.46 7.21 -14.31
N PHE A 362 -11.79 8.38 -13.79
CA PHE A 362 -12.87 9.23 -14.24
C PHE A 362 -12.40 10.69 -14.25
N PRO A 363 -13.10 11.61 -14.95
CA PRO A 363 -12.76 13.02 -14.95
C PRO A 363 -12.82 13.60 -13.54
N ILE A 364 -11.70 14.15 -13.08
CA ILE A 364 -11.62 14.98 -11.88
C ILE A 364 -11.30 16.37 -12.38
N ILE A 365 -12.27 17.28 -12.27
CA ILE A 365 -12.25 18.57 -12.92
C ILE A 365 -12.07 19.64 -11.84
N GLY A 366 -10.89 20.24 -11.80
CA GLY A 366 -10.51 21.28 -10.85
C GLY A 366 -10.83 22.69 -11.37
N ARG A 367 -10.01 23.66 -10.97
CA ARG A 367 -10.18 25.07 -11.35
C ARG A 367 -10.17 25.26 -12.87
N ASN A 368 -10.93 26.25 -13.33
CA ASN A 368 -11.00 26.65 -14.74
C ASN A 368 -11.37 25.50 -15.71
N GLY A 369 -12.04 24.46 -15.22
CA GLY A 369 -12.41 23.30 -16.04
C GLY A 369 -11.27 22.33 -16.34
N THR A 370 -10.12 22.45 -15.66
CA THR A 370 -8.94 21.60 -15.87
C THR A 370 -9.20 20.17 -15.43
N ASN A 371 -9.07 19.20 -16.33
CA ASN A 371 -9.21 17.78 -16.01
C ASN A 371 -7.85 17.17 -15.60
N LEU A 372 -7.80 16.56 -14.41
CA LEU A 372 -6.59 15.92 -13.89
C LEU A 372 -6.10 14.77 -14.79
N GLN A 373 -7.00 14.12 -15.55
CA GLN A 373 -6.61 13.06 -16.50
C GLN A 373 -5.73 13.58 -17.64
N ASP A 374 -5.87 14.84 -18.00
CA ASP A 374 -5.10 15.50 -19.05
C ASP A 374 -3.78 16.01 -18.47
N VAL A 375 -3.83 16.63 -17.27
CA VAL A 375 -2.64 17.08 -16.53
C VAL A 375 -1.67 15.93 -16.25
N TRP A 376 -2.18 14.76 -15.88
CA TRP A 376 -1.36 13.56 -15.58
C TRP A 376 -1.16 12.62 -16.77
N GLN A 377 -1.47 13.05 -18.00
CA GLN A 377 -1.35 12.19 -19.18
C GLN A 377 0.09 11.68 -19.40
N GLU A 378 1.09 12.55 -19.22
CA GLU A 378 2.50 12.22 -19.44
C GLU A 378 3.30 12.14 -18.13
N HIS A 379 3.13 13.12 -17.24
CA HIS A 379 3.93 13.27 -16.04
C HIS A 379 3.03 13.48 -14.82
N PRO A 380 2.61 12.39 -14.16
CA PRO A 380 1.78 12.51 -12.97
C PRO A 380 2.60 13.11 -11.83
N ASP A 381 2.17 14.28 -11.40
CA ASP A 381 2.85 15.11 -10.40
C ASP A 381 1.88 15.51 -9.31
N SER A 382 2.32 15.38 -8.06
CA SER A 382 1.53 15.76 -6.89
C SER A 382 2.45 16.22 -5.76
N TYR A 383 1.92 17.00 -4.84
CA TYR A 383 2.64 17.42 -3.65
C TYR A 383 2.54 16.34 -2.57
N LEU A 384 3.69 15.74 -2.21
CA LEU A 384 3.83 14.70 -1.20
C LEU A 384 2.94 13.46 -1.38
N GLY A 385 2.33 13.27 -2.56
CA GLY A 385 1.31 12.24 -2.79
C GLY A 385 -0.05 12.53 -2.16
N LEU A 386 -0.30 13.77 -1.70
CA LEU A 386 -1.44 14.16 -0.86
C LEU A 386 -2.46 15.03 -1.56
N GLY A 387 -2.02 15.87 -2.50
CA GLY A 387 -2.85 16.88 -3.17
C GLY A 387 -2.19 17.40 -4.45
N VAL A 388 -2.95 18.19 -5.23
CA VAL A 388 -2.53 18.67 -6.55
C VAL A 388 -2.88 20.14 -6.71
N ALA A 389 -1.92 20.95 -7.18
CA ALA A 389 -2.17 22.34 -7.54
C ALA A 389 -3.20 22.41 -8.68
N GLY A 390 -4.17 23.31 -8.59
CA GLY A 390 -5.34 23.41 -9.46
C GLY A 390 -6.58 22.65 -8.95
N PHE A 391 -6.48 21.92 -7.83
CA PHE A 391 -7.53 21.04 -7.31
C PHE A 391 -7.80 21.31 -5.82
N PRO A 392 -8.58 22.37 -5.49
CA PRO A 392 -8.84 22.76 -4.11
C PRO A 392 -9.61 21.69 -3.35
N ASN A 393 -9.35 21.56 -2.04
CA ASN A 393 -10.02 20.60 -1.15
C ASN A 393 -9.99 19.13 -1.62
N TYR A 394 -9.15 18.81 -2.60
CA TYR A 394 -8.94 17.47 -3.10
C TYR A 394 -7.73 16.85 -2.40
N LEU A 395 -7.98 15.72 -1.75
CA LEU A 395 -6.99 14.94 -1.03
C LEU A 395 -6.89 13.56 -1.67
N ILE A 396 -5.69 13.02 -1.78
CA ILE A 396 -5.46 11.71 -2.38
C ILE A 396 -4.56 10.86 -1.49
N PHE A 397 -4.95 9.60 -1.28
CA PHE A 397 -4.06 8.59 -0.74
C PHE A 397 -3.24 7.97 -1.87
N LEU A 398 -1.96 7.70 -1.60
CA LEU A 398 -1.07 7.00 -2.52
C LEU A 398 -0.96 7.70 -3.90
N GLY A 399 -0.93 9.04 -3.91
CA GLY A 399 -0.72 9.82 -5.12
C GLY A 399 0.68 9.66 -5.72
N PRO A 400 0.97 10.30 -6.86
CA PRO A 400 2.31 10.29 -7.46
C PRO A 400 3.41 10.69 -6.47
N ASN A 401 4.59 10.09 -6.63
CA ASN A 401 5.74 10.16 -5.72
C ASN A 401 5.49 9.53 -4.33
N THR A 402 4.51 8.62 -4.26
CA THR A 402 4.27 7.70 -3.14
C THR A 402 3.85 6.34 -3.75
N PRO A 403 3.76 5.21 -3.02
CA PRO A 403 3.91 5.01 -1.59
C PRO A 403 5.40 4.91 -1.19
N ILE A 404 5.77 3.96 -0.36
CA ILE A 404 7.12 3.80 0.20
C ILE A 404 7.80 2.55 -0.37
N SER A 405 9.13 2.48 -0.24
CA SER A 405 9.93 1.36 -0.72
C SER A 405 10.36 0.37 0.36
N ASN A 406 10.25 0.74 1.63
CA ASN A 406 10.65 -0.04 2.79
C ASN A 406 9.59 0.08 3.91
N GLY A 407 9.71 -0.66 5.00
CA GLY A 407 8.68 -0.66 6.05
C GLY A 407 7.34 -1.26 5.61
N SER A 408 6.40 -1.33 6.55
CA SER A 408 5.00 -1.59 6.24
C SER A 408 4.34 -0.34 5.66
N LEU A 409 3.51 -0.53 4.62
CA LEU A 409 2.68 0.55 4.06
C LEU A 409 1.78 1.20 5.12
N MET A 410 1.39 0.44 6.14
CA MET A 410 0.38 0.84 7.11
C MET A 410 0.76 2.11 7.87
N GLY A 411 2.01 2.22 8.36
CA GLY A 411 2.45 3.41 9.10
C GLY A 411 2.38 4.69 8.24
N SER A 412 2.80 4.62 6.98
CA SER A 412 2.75 5.77 6.06
C SER A 412 1.33 6.17 5.68
N VAL A 413 0.42 5.21 5.54
CA VAL A 413 -0.99 5.47 5.24
C VAL A 413 -1.72 6.04 6.46
N GLU A 414 -1.36 5.60 7.68
CA GLU A 414 -1.79 6.23 8.93
C GLU A 414 -1.30 7.67 9.07
N ALA A 415 -0.03 7.93 8.76
CA ALA A 415 0.50 9.29 8.78
C ALA A 415 -0.17 10.21 7.75
N THR A 416 -0.53 9.65 6.58
CA THR A 416 -1.32 10.37 5.55
C THR A 416 -2.70 10.77 6.09
N ALA A 417 -3.39 9.83 6.76
CA ALA A 417 -4.69 10.12 7.35
C ALA A 417 -4.56 11.16 8.48
N ASP A 418 -3.56 11.05 9.35
CA ASP A 418 -3.31 12.00 10.45
C ASP A 418 -2.96 13.41 9.93
N TYR A 419 -2.24 13.50 8.81
CA TYR A 419 -2.06 14.76 8.08
C TYR A 419 -3.39 15.35 7.60
N PHE A 420 -4.25 14.53 6.96
CA PHE A 420 -5.58 14.99 6.54
C PHE A 420 -6.45 15.44 7.70
N ILE A 421 -6.46 14.71 8.82
CA ILE A 421 -7.24 15.13 10.00
C ILE A 421 -6.75 16.48 10.52
N ARG A 422 -5.43 16.73 10.63
CA ARG A 422 -4.91 18.04 11.08
C ARG A 422 -5.24 19.16 10.11
N LEU A 423 -5.18 18.90 8.80
CA LEU A 423 -5.57 19.84 7.76
C LEU A 423 -7.06 20.21 7.84
N LEU A 424 -7.93 19.21 7.98
CA LEU A 424 -9.37 19.39 8.14
C LEU A 424 -9.73 20.06 9.46
N HIS A 425 -9.05 19.72 10.55
CA HIS A 425 -9.20 20.39 11.85
C HIS A 425 -8.93 21.89 11.73
N LYS A 426 -7.82 22.27 11.07
CA LYS A 426 -7.52 23.68 10.76
C LYS A 426 -8.63 24.32 9.93
N MET A 427 -9.14 23.63 8.91
CA MET A 427 -10.24 24.14 8.08
C MET A 427 -11.50 24.43 8.89
N ILE A 428 -11.88 23.49 9.75
CA ILE A 428 -13.07 23.57 10.62
C ILE A 428 -12.92 24.70 11.64
N ARG A 429 -11.81 24.72 12.37
CA ARG A 429 -11.56 25.68 13.46
C ARG A 429 -11.39 27.10 12.93
N GLN A 430 -10.66 27.29 11.82
CA GLN A 430 -10.37 28.60 11.25
C GLN A 430 -11.35 29.04 10.16
N ARG A 431 -12.47 28.31 10.01
CA ARG A 431 -13.53 28.59 9.02
C ARG A 431 -12.98 28.84 7.61
N VAL A 432 -12.05 27.99 7.20
CA VAL A 432 -11.49 28.03 5.86
C VAL A 432 -12.54 27.51 4.88
N LYS A 433 -12.75 28.27 3.80
CA LYS A 433 -13.62 27.91 2.69
C LYS A 433 -12.96 26.84 1.81
N SER A 434 -11.70 27.08 1.43
CA SER A 434 -10.91 26.13 0.67
C SER A 434 -9.41 26.24 0.98
N PHE A 435 -8.71 25.13 0.80
CA PHE A 435 -7.25 25.07 0.77
C PHE A 435 -6.78 24.39 -0.51
N GLU A 436 -5.58 24.74 -0.94
CA GLU A 436 -4.98 24.19 -2.16
C GLU A 436 -3.46 24.28 -2.05
N VAL A 437 -2.73 23.25 -2.52
CA VAL A 437 -1.27 23.35 -2.57
C VAL A 437 -0.85 24.37 -3.62
N ARG A 438 0.13 25.20 -3.27
CA ARG A 438 0.71 26.15 -4.21
C ARG A 438 1.46 25.43 -5.34
N ALA A 439 1.35 25.96 -6.55
CA ALA A 439 2.01 25.37 -7.72
C ALA A 439 3.55 25.38 -7.60
N ASP A 440 4.13 26.40 -6.97
CA ASP A 440 5.58 26.50 -6.74
C ASP A 440 6.08 25.44 -5.75
N ALA A 441 5.40 25.25 -4.62
CA ALA A 441 5.72 24.21 -3.64
C ALA A 441 5.64 22.80 -4.25
N GLN A 442 4.60 22.52 -5.05
CA GLN A 442 4.50 21.27 -5.80
C GLN A 442 5.67 21.09 -6.77
N ASN A 443 6.02 22.12 -7.53
CA ASN A 443 7.12 22.06 -8.50
C ASN A 443 8.49 21.86 -7.83
N ASP A 444 8.74 22.56 -6.74
CA ASP A 444 9.97 22.45 -5.95
C ASP A 444 10.13 21.04 -5.38
N PHE A 445 9.05 20.49 -4.80
CA PHE A 445 9.03 19.10 -4.34
C PHE A 445 9.32 18.11 -5.48
N ASN A 446 8.69 18.28 -6.64
CA ASN A 446 8.90 17.37 -7.77
C ASN A 446 10.33 17.46 -8.31
N THR A 447 10.89 18.67 -8.41
CA THR A 447 12.26 18.89 -8.88
C THR A 447 13.26 18.28 -7.89
N HIS A 448 13.06 18.49 -6.59
CA HIS A 448 13.87 17.87 -5.55
C HIS A 448 13.78 16.34 -5.60
N THR A 449 12.57 15.79 -5.72
CA THR A 449 12.32 14.35 -5.87
C THR A 449 13.14 13.78 -7.01
N GLN A 450 13.06 14.35 -8.21
CA GLN A 450 13.77 13.80 -9.37
C GLN A 450 15.29 13.91 -9.26
N LYS A 451 15.80 14.91 -8.54
CA LYS A 451 17.23 15.02 -8.21
C LYS A 451 17.68 13.89 -7.29
N VAL A 452 16.95 13.65 -6.20
CA VAL A 452 17.26 12.56 -5.24
C VAL A 452 17.14 11.18 -5.90
N MET A 453 16.15 10.98 -6.78
CA MET A 453 15.93 9.70 -7.48
C MET A 453 17.12 9.27 -8.34
N GLN A 454 18.01 10.17 -8.75
CA GLN A 454 19.22 9.81 -9.53
C GLN A 454 20.17 8.91 -8.75
N ASP A 455 20.25 9.09 -7.45
CA ASP A 455 21.09 8.29 -6.55
C ASP A 455 20.43 6.97 -6.14
N MET A 456 19.13 6.80 -6.44
CA MET A 456 18.33 5.65 -6.05
C MET A 456 18.34 4.55 -7.11
N VAL A 457 18.25 3.29 -6.68
CA VAL A 457 18.26 2.11 -7.56
C VAL A 457 17.13 2.10 -8.58
N TRP A 458 16.05 2.84 -8.35
CA TRP A 458 14.87 2.89 -9.22
C TRP A 458 15.13 3.56 -10.56
N THR A 459 16.18 4.37 -10.68
CA THR A 459 16.65 4.90 -11.98
C THR A 459 17.65 3.97 -12.68
N GLY A 460 17.87 2.74 -12.18
CA GLY A 460 18.70 1.72 -12.82
C GLY A 460 18.14 1.21 -14.16
N THR A 461 18.77 0.22 -14.79
CA THR A 461 18.37 -0.22 -16.15
C THR A 461 17.14 -1.13 -16.19
N CYS A 462 16.56 -1.48 -15.04
CA CYS A 462 15.36 -2.32 -15.01
C CYS A 462 14.15 -1.61 -15.62
N ARG A 463 13.28 -2.39 -16.27
CA ARG A 463 11.93 -1.92 -16.60
C ARG A 463 11.09 -1.93 -15.32
N SER A 464 10.48 -0.84 -14.88
CA SER A 464 9.63 -0.84 -13.69
C SER A 464 8.40 0.04 -13.87
N TRP A 465 7.30 -0.34 -13.20
CA TRP A 465 6.11 0.48 -13.15
C TRP A 465 6.36 1.78 -12.37
N TYR A 466 7.33 1.79 -11.45
CA TYR A 466 7.76 3.00 -10.73
C TYR A 466 8.13 4.17 -11.63
N LYS A 467 8.54 3.88 -12.88
CA LYS A 467 9.00 4.86 -13.88
C LYS A 467 8.43 4.63 -15.28
N GLN A 468 7.32 3.88 -15.36
CA GLN A 468 6.59 3.58 -16.60
C GLN A 468 7.47 3.05 -17.76
N GLY A 469 8.48 2.23 -17.47
CA GLY A 469 9.43 1.78 -18.49
C GLY A 469 10.83 1.58 -17.94
N THR A 470 11.84 1.80 -18.77
CA THR A 470 13.26 1.69 -18.40
C THR A 470 13.87 3.06 -18.03
N ASN A 471 13.48 4.12 -18.73
CA ASN A 471 14.13 5.45 -18.65
C ASN A 471 13.16 6.59 -18.29
N GLY A 472 11.97 6.28 -17.78
CA GLY A 472 10.99 7.31 -17.42
C GLY A 472 11.29 8.01 -16.09
N LYS A 473 10.51 9.05 -15.83
CA LYS A 473 10.46 9.76 -14.53
C LYS A 473 9.98 8.81 -13.44
N VAL A 474 10.66 8.78 -12.28
CA VAL A 474 10.19 7.95 -11.15
C VAL A 474 9.03 8.68 -10.48
N THR A 475 7.84 8.09 -10.54
CA THR A 475 6.60 8.65 -9.98
C THR A 475 5.89 7.70 -9.03
N GLY A 476 6.36 6.46 -8.89
CA GLY A 476 5.70 5.43 -8.08
C GLY A 476 6.20 5.28 -6.65
N LEU A 477 7.14 6.13 -6.19
CA LEU A 477 7.82 5.98 -4.90
C LEU A 477 8.20 7.33 -4.30
N TRP A 478 8.23 7.37 -2.97
CA TRP A 478 8.75 8.47 -2.16
C TRP A 478 10.29 8.59 -2.28
N PRO A 479 10.88 9.79 -2.41
CA PRO A 479 12.33 10.04 -2.45
C PRO A 479 12.99 9.91 -1.06
N GLY A 480 12.66 8.87 -0.28
CA GLY A 480 13.14 8.71 1.08
C GLY A 480 12.63 7.43 1.74
N SER A 481 12.98 7.24 3.00
CA SER A 481 12.44 6.13 3.80
C SER A 481 11.01 6.41 4.24
N SER A 482 10.32 5.37 4.66
CA SER A 482 8.99 5.45 5.28
C SER A 482 8.97 6.33 6.52
N LEU A 483 10.02 6.25 7.33
CA LEU A 483 10.20 7.11 8.51
C LEU A 483 10.38 8.58 8.11
N HIS A 484 11.16 8.84 7.05
CA HIS A 484 11.31 10.18 6.51
C HIS A 484 9.98 10.73 5.98
N TYR A 485 9.16 9.89 5.33
CA TYR A 485 7.82 10.31 4.90
C TYR A 485 6.94 10.72 6.09
N MET A 486 6.85 9.88 7.12
CA MET A 486 6.06 10.19 8.32
C MET A 486 6.56 11.45 9.04
N GLN A 487 7.89 11.64 9.11
CA GLN A 487 8.49 12.86 9.63
C GLN A 487 8.06 14.08 8.82
N VAL A 488 8.23 14.07 7.49
CA VAL A 488 7.84 15.21 6.64
C VAL A 488 6.36 15.54 6.79
N LEU A 489 5.49 14.52 6.87
CA LEU A 489 4.07 14.74 7.12
C LEU A 489 3.83 15.38 8.50
N SER A 490 4.62 15.06 9.52
CA SER A 490 4.45 15.62 10.86
C SER A 490 4.73 17.14 10.95
N GLU A 491 5.51 17.70 10.03
CA GLU A 491 6.01 19.09 10.08
C GLU A 491 4.96 20.17 9.78
N ASP A 492 3.78 19.80 9.28
CA ASP A 492 2.67 20.76 9.10
C ASP A 492 3.06 21.98 8.26
N ARG A 493 3.63 21.74 7.06
CA ARG A 493 4.04 22.76 6.08
C ARG A 493 2.87 23.54 5.49
N TRP A 494 2.08 24.20 6.33
CA TRP A 494 0.87 24.94 5.95
C TRP A 494 1.17 26.16 5.10
N GLU A 495 2.42 26.65 5.11
CA GLU A 495 2.91 27.68 4.21
C GLU A 495 2.95 27.25 2.74
N ASP A 496 2.97 25.94 2.47
CA ASP A 496 2.93 25.39 1.10
C ASP A 496 1.50 25.39 0.53
N TYR A 497 0.51 25.85 1.30
CA TYR A 497 -0.91 25.93 0.91
C TYR A 497 -1.40 27.37 0.77
N GLU A 498 -2.29 27.59 -0.20
CA GLU A 498 -3.13 28.77 -0.26
C GLU A 498 -4.45 28.52 0.50
N TRP A 499 -4.82 29.49 1.33
CA TRP A 499 -5.97 29.39 2.22
C TRP A 499 -6.98 30.49 1.90
N THR A 500 -8.20 30.10 1.52
CA THR A 500 -9.32 31.02 1.33
C THR A 500 -10.25 30.90 2.53
N HIS A 501 -10.50 32.00 3.24
CA HIS A 501 -11.34 32.03 4.43
C HIS A 501 -12.77 32.49 4.10
N GLU A 502 -13.76 32.02 4.85
CA GLU A 502 -15.15 32.48 4.72
C GLU A 502 -15.34 33.92 5.21
N SER A 503 -14.50 34.32 6.17
CA SER A 503 -14.54 35.61 6.85
C SER A 503 -13.12 36.09 7.17
N GLU A 504 -13.02 37.16 7.96
CA GLU A 504 -11.76 37.59 8.56
C GLU A 504 -11.05 36.41 9.28
N ARG A 505 -9.73 36.32 9.15
CA ARG A 505 -8.90 35.15 9.51
C ARG A 505 -8.92 34.84 11.01
N TYR A 506 -9.09 35.85 11.85
CA TYR A 506 -9.08 35.75 13.30
C TYR A 506 -10.49 35.67 13.89
N SER A 507 -11.54 35.55 13.08
CA SER A 507 -12.92 35.48 13.59
C SER A 507 -13.16 34.30 14.55
N TYR A 508 -12.37 33.22 14.44
CA TYR A 508 -12.42 32.09 15.35
C TYR A 508 -11.86 32.36 16.75
N TRP A 509 -11.19 33.51 16.97
CA TRP A 509 -10.69 33.92 18.29
C TRP A 509 -11.80 34.39 19.23
N GLY A 510 -12.99 34.67 18.71
CA GLY A 510 -14.11 35.20 19.49
C GLY A 510 -13.69 36.47 20.25
N HIS A 511 -13.72 36.42 21.58
CA HIS A 511 -13.36 37.54 22.45
C HIS A 511 -11.92 37.50 22.98
N GLY A 512 -11.06 36.65 22.40
CA GLY A 512 -9.64 36.56 22.80
C GLY A 512 -9.38 35.78 24.09
N LEU A 513 -10.37 35.04 24.60
CA LEU A 513 -10.19 34.09 25.69
C LEU A 513 -9.62 32.78 25.17
N SER A 514 -8.65 32.22 25.88
CA SER A 514 -8.08 30.92 25.55
C SER A 514 -8.98 29.78 26.01
N TRP A 515 -8.85 28.61 25.37
CA TRP A 515 -9.44 27.36 25.88
C TRP A 515 -8.87 26.94 27.25
N ILE A 516 -7.76 27.53 27.70
CA ILE A 516 -7.18 27.29 29.04
C ILE A 516 -8.02 28.00 30.10
N GLU A 517 -8.41 29.25 29.84
CA GLU A 517 -9.27 30.03 30.73
C GLU A 517 -10.70 29.50 30.70
N GLU A 518 -11.20 29.18 29.50
CA GLU A 518 -12.56 28.68 29.33
C GLU A 518 -12.65 27.66 28.18
N PRO A 519 -12.50 26.35 28.47
CA PRO A 519 -12.48 25.29 27.44
C PRO A 519 -13.70 25.26 26.53
N GLY A 520 -14.87 25.67 27.03
CA GLY A 520 -16.11 25.76 26.26
C GLY A 520 -16.05 26.82 25.14
N PHE A 521 -15.09 27.75 25.16
CA PHE A 521 -14.98 28.80 24.16
C PHE A 521 -14.33 28.35 22.85
N ASP A 522 -13.35 27.46 22.93
CA ASP A 522 -12.62 26.91 21.78
C ASP A 522 -12.34 25.40 21.99
N PRO A 523 -13.38 24.55 21.92
CA PRO A 523 -13.23 23.10 22.10
C PRO A 523 -12.34 22.45 21.03
N LEU A 524 -12.21 23.09 19.87
CA LEU A 524 -11.29 22.65 18.82
C LEU A 524 -9.82 22.99 19.16
N GLY A 525 -9.58 24.07 19.89
CA GLY A 525 -8.26 24.40 20.44
C GLY A 525 -7.74 23.32 21.39
N ALA A 526 -8.58 22.89 22.33
CA ALA A 526 -8.25 21.81 23.26
C ALA A 526 -8.06 20.46 22.53
N SER A 527 -9.03 20.04 21.72
CA SER A 527 -8.94 18.77 20.97
C SER A 527 -7.76 18.72 19.99
N LYS A 528 -7.25 19.87 19.52
CA LYS A 528 -6.01 19.90 18.74
C LYS A 528 -4.83 19.35 19.55
N GLN A 529 -4.72 19.71 20.83
CA GLN A 529 -3.64 19.20 21.69
C GLN A 529 -3.82 17.71 21.91
N ASP A 530 -5.03 17.27 22.27
CA ASP A 530 -5.34 15.84 22.44
C ASP A 530 -5.00 15.02 21.18
N MET A 531 -5.34 15.55 20.00
CA MET A 531 -4.98 14.92 18.72
C MET A 531 -3.47 14.80 18.54
N ILE A 532 -2.70 15.86 18.78
CA ILE A 532 -1.24 15.83 18.65
C ILE A 532 -0.62 14.84 19.65
N GLU A 533 -1.16 14.75 20.86
CA GLU A 533 -0.65 13.84 21.89
C GLU A 533 -0.95 12.37 21.60
N THR A 534 -2.09 12.09 20.94
CA THR A 534 -2.58 10.72 20.69
C THR A 534 -2.26 10.19 19.29
N MET A 535 -1.91 11.03 18.32
CA MET A 535 -1.48 10.61 16.98
C MET A 535 -0.09 9.96 17.02
N THR A 536 -0.05 8.64 16.95
CA THR A 536 1.18 7.86 17.11
C THR A 536 2.14 7.97 15.92
N THR A 537 1.68 8.47 14.78
CA THR A 537 2.54 8.68 13.60
C THR A 537 3.32 10.00 13.65
N LEU A 538 3.15 10.81 14.71
CA LEU A 538 3.97 12.00 14.93
C LEU A 538 5.24 11.60 15.70
N PRO A 539 6.43 11.74 15.10
CA PRO A 539 7.68 11.35 15.75
C PRO A 539 7.99 12.26 16.95
N LYS A 540 8.52 11.65 17.99
CA LYS A 540 9.07 12.28 19.20
C LYS A 540 10.59 12.16 19.22
N ARG A 541 11.26 12.90 20.11
CA ARG A 541 12.74 12.92 20.22
C ARG A 541 13.35 11.52 20.44
N ASP A 542 12.63 10.63 21.09
CA ASP A 542 13.01 9.26 21.43
C ASP A 542 12.41 8.19 20.49
N SER A 543 11.84 8.61 19.35
CA SER A 543 11.24 7.68 18.38
C SER A 543 12.28 6.76 17.74
N GLY A 544 12.04 5.45 17.83
CA GLY A 544 12.77 4.40 17.11
C GLY A 544 12.22 4.12 15.71
N LEU A 545 12.64 3.01 15.10
CA LEU A 545 12.26 2.65 13.72
C LEU A 545 10.82 2.13 13.59
N SER A 546 10.14 1.84 14.70
CA SER A 546 8.76 1.36 14.78
C SER A 546 7.90 2.24 15.70
N PHE A 547 8.26 3.51 15.85
CA PHE A 547 7.69 4.43 16.86
C PHE A 547 6.16 4.58 16.78
N TYR A 548 5.56 4.36 15.61
CA TYR A 548 4.12 4.49 15.41
C TYR A 548 3.32 3.28 15.92
N LEU A 549 4.00 2.18 16.28
CA LEU A 549 3.40 1.01 16.92
C LEU A 549 3.33 1.20 18.43
N TRP A 550 2.15 0.96 18.98
CA TRP A 550 1.84 1.14 20.39
C TRP A 550 0.95 0.00 20.89
N GLU A 551 0.83 -0.15 22.22
CA GLU A 551 -0.03 -1.16 22.81
C GLU A 551 -1.50 -0.80 22.59
N SER A 552 -2.19 -1.57 21.75
CA SER A 552 -3.60 -1.42 21.46
C SER A 552 -4.35 -2.73 21.68
N SER A 553 -5.64 -2.65 21.98
CA SER A 553 -6.46 -3.84 22.20
C SER A 553 -6.70 -4.58 20.89
N PRO A 554 -6.52 -5.91 20.85
CA PRO A 554 -6.86 -6.71 19.68
C PRO A 554 -8.33 -6.58 19.25
N LEU A 555 -8.59 -6.83 17.97
CA LEU A 555 -9.97 -6.93 17.47
C LEU A 555 -10.71 -8.08 18.18
N PRO A 556 -11.90 -7.87 18.77
CA PRO A 556 -12.65 -8.95 19.40
C PRO A 556 -12.92 -10.12 18.44
N GLU A 557 -12.92 -11.35 18.95
CA GLU A 557 -13.19 -12.56 18.16
C GLU A 557 -14.55 -12.51 17.43
N SER A 558 -15.55 -11.85 18.03
CA SER A 558 -16.87 -11.61 17.45
C SER A 558 -16.85 -10.80 16.15
N CYS A 559 -15.73 -10.16 15.81
CA CYS A 559 -15.54 -9.44 14.56
C CYS A 559 -15.26 -10.37 13.36
N PHE A 560 -14.96 -11.65 13.61
CA PHE A 560 -14.61 -12.63 12.60
C PHE A 560 -15.74 -13.68 12.46
N PRO A 561 -16.61 -13.59 11.43
CA PRO A 561 -17.82 -14.43 11.33
C PRO A 561 -17.57 -15.94 11.18
N ASN A 562 -16.35 -16.35 10.83
CA ASN A 562 -15.94 -17.76 10.77
C ASN A 562 -15.10 -18.18 11.99
N GLY A 563 -15.13 -17.40 13.08
CA GLY A 563 -14.17 -17.51 14.18
C GLY A 563 -12.78 -17.01 13.77
N ARG A 564 -11.89 -16.84 14.75
CA ARG A 564 -10.45 -16.91 14.49
C ARG A 564 -10.12 -18.39 14.31
N SER A 565 -9.26 -18.78 13.36
CA SER A 565 -8.97 -20.20 13.07
C SER A 565 -8.77 -21.00 14.36
N GLU A 566 -9.73 -21.88 14.68
CA GLU A 566 -9.76 -22.63 15.94
C GLU A 566 -8.72 -23.74 15.89
N GLU A 567 -7.78 -23.71 16.82
CA GLU A 567 -7.38 -24.87 17.61
C GLU A 567 -6.87 -24.30 18.93
N ILE A 568 -7.36 -24.79 20.07
CA ILE A 568 -7.00 -24.31 21.41
C ILE A 568 -6.25 -25.43 22.11
N ALA A 569 -5.01 -25.19 22.52
CA ALA A 569 -4.29 -26.05 23.45
C ALA A 569 -3.78 -25.23 24.64
N LYS A 570 -4.26 -25.60 25.83
CA LYS A 570 -3.72 -25.18 27.11
C LYS A 570 -2.42 -25.93 27.35
N ASN A 571 -1.30 -25.21 27.39
CA ASN A 571 -0.32 -25.25 28.48
C ASN A 571 0.88 -24.37 28.10
N GLY A 572 1.11 -23.33 28.89
CA GLY A 572 2.28 -22.48 28.75
C GLY A 572 3.53 -23.17 29.24
N SER A 573 4.55 -23.19 28.40
CA SER A 573 5.95 -23.24 28.80
C SER A 573 6.74 -22.28 27.91
N ASP A 574 7.84 -21.76 28.46
CA ASP A 574 8.61 -20.64 27.94
C ASP A 574 9.07 -20.84 26.48
N LEU A 575 8.41 -20.14 25.56
CA LEU A 575 8.89 -19.95 24.19
C LEU A 575 9.99 -18.87 24.20
N VAL A 576 11.23 -19.33 24.12
CA VAL A 576 12.41 -18.48 23.97
C VAL A 576 12.49 -18.04 22.50
N TRP A 577 11.85 -16.92 22.17
CA TRP A 577 12.10 -16.17 20.93
C TRP A 577 13.52 -15.54 20.87
N LYS A 578 14.39 -15.79 21.85
CA LYS A 578 15.68 -15.08 21.99
C LYS A 578 16.82 -15.53 21.09
N ASN A 579 16.66 -16.51 20.19
CA ASN A 579 17.79 -17.05 19.40
C ASN A 579 17.61 -17.07 17.87
N VAL A 580 16.62 -16.38 17.31
CA VAL A 580 16.48 -16.26 15.84
C VAL A 580 16.76 -14.84 15.32
N LEU A 581 16.88 -13.85 16.21
CA LEU A 581 17.10 -12.46 15.83
C LEU A 581 18.32 -11.92 16.58
N GLN A 582 19.51 -12.02 15.97
CA GLN A 582 20.66 -11.26 16.45
C GLN A 582 20.39 -9.77 16.25
N THR A 583 20.14 -9.14 17.39
CA THR A 583 19.95 -7.72 17.69
C THR A 583 20.70 -6.76 16.77
N THR A 584 19.94 -5.86 16.12
CA THR A 584 20.38 -4.47 15.91
C THR A 584 19.57 -3.63 16.90
N THR A 585 20.14 -3.33 18.06
CA THR A 585 19.54 -2.33 18.96
C THR A 585 20.03 -0.95 18.56
N SER A 586 19.27 0.10 18.89
CA SER A 586 19.53 1.50 18.52
C SER A 586 20.88 2.07 19.01
N ALA A 587 21.65 1.32 19.80
CA ALA A 587 22.97 1.72 20.29
C ALA A 587 24.11 1.45 19.27
N ASP A 588 23.87 0.69 18.19
CA ASP A 588 24.93 0.27 17.26
C ASP A 588 25.07 1.15 15.99
N VAL A 589 24.37 2.29 15.93
CA VAL A 589 24.46 3.21 14.77
C VAL A 589 25.78 4.00 14.75
N ASP A 590 26.50 4.07 15.87
CA ASP A 590 27.80 4.73 15.99
C ASP A 590 28.93 3.72 16.26
N LYS A 591 29.36 2.97 15.23
CA LYS A 591 30.76 2.53 15.00
C LYS A 591 30.88 1.69 13.72
N HIS A 592 31.92 1.95 12.95
CA HIS A 592 32.26 1.20 11.73
C HIS A 592 32.58 -0.28 12.02
N THR A 593 31.97 -1.20 11.25
CA THR A 593 32.34 -2.63 10.97
C THR A 593 31.80 -3.72 11.94
N PRO A 594 31.51 -4.98 11.50
CA PRO A 594 30.64 -5.49 10.42
C PRO A 594 29.57 -6.52 10.91
N VAL A 595 28.57 -6.80 10.08
CA VAL A 595 27.62 -7.94 10.22
C VAL A 595 28.39 -9.26 10.04
N ALA A 596 28.32 -10.16 11.02
CA ALA A 596 29.01 -11.44 11.02
C ALA A 596 28.37 -12.44 10.04
N CYS A 597 29.21 -13.02 9.20
CA CYS A 597 28.93 -14.21 8.39
C CYS A 597 28.64 -15.42 9.30
N ILE A 598 27.63 -16.21 8.97
CA ILE A 598 27.54 -17.60 9.43
C ILE A 598 28.50 -18.41 8.56
N THR A 599 29.65 -18.79 9.13
CA THR A 599 30.54 -19.82 8.59
C THR A 599 29.97 -21.20 8.90
N VAL A 600 29.80 -22.05 7.87
CA VAL A 600 29.52 -23.48 8.03
C VAL A 600 30.87 -24.24 7.96
N PRO A 601 31.20 -25.15 8.89
CA PRO A 601 32.44 -25.91 8.83
C PRO A 601 32.39 -26.96 7.69
N VAL A 602 33.60 -27.24 7.17
CA VAL A 602 33.97 -28.06 6.01
C VAL A 602 33.25 -29.40 5.91
#